data_AF-A0A7Y4XTU9-F1
#
_entry.id   AF-A0A7Y4XTU9-F1
#
_cell.length_a   1.000
_cell.length_b   1.000
_cell.length_c   1.000
_cell.angle_alpha   90.00
_cell.angle_beta   90.00
_cell.angle_gamma   90.00
#
_symmetry.space_group_name_H-M   'P 1'
#
loop_
_entity.id
_entity.type
_entity.pdbx_description
1 polymer ?
#
loop_
_entity_poly.entity_id
_entity_poly.type
_entity_poly.pdbx_seq_one_letter_code
_entity_poly.pdbx_strand_id
1 'polypeptide(L)'
;MTDNQKYLPKWILIVSGIFALLEIMVSISLCIAPESVVDTVDLNAKGVDYLIYMWAARQFALGFIFAFATLKKSVPMLTIAYIFFLVMFVGDFIIGILQKENSLIIAALIMCSISSALIFLLNRK
;
A
#
# COMPACT_ATOMS: atom_id res chain seq x y z
N MET A 1 29.81 0.34 12.03
CA MET A 1 28.57 -0.42 12.32
C MET A 1 28.05 0.10 13.65
N THR A 2 27.09 1.02 13.64
CA THR A 2 26.64 1.72 14.85
C THR A 2 25.41 1.05 15.45
N ASP A 3 25.58 0.58 16.69
CA ASP A 3 24.67 -0.08 17.61
C ASP A 3 23.43 0.75 18.00
N ASN A 4 22.51 0.95 17.07
CA ASN A 4 21.16 1.45 17.39
C ASN A 4 20.07 0.75 16.56
N GLN A 5 20.31 -0.49 16.14
CA GLN A 5 19.26 -1.31 15.55
C GLN A 5 18.30 -1.75 16.67
N LYS A 6 17.28 -0.92 16.93
CA LYS A 6 16.03 -1.36 17.57
C LYS A 6 15.65 -2.70 16.93
N TYR A 7 15.72 -3.78 17.70
CA TYR A 7 15.42 -5.12 17.21
C TYR A 7 14.01 -5.14 16.65
N LEU A 8 13.91 -5.11 15.33
CA LEU A 8 12.64 -5.17 14.61
C LEU A 8 12.05 -6.56 14.83
N PRO A 9 10.84 -6.69 15.41
CA PRO A 9 10.19 -7.97 15.57
C PRO A 9 10.07 -8.67 14.21
N LYS A 10 10.42 -9.95 14.15
CA LYS A 10 10.34 -10.75 12.90
C LYS A 10 8.94 -10.71 12.28
N TRP A 11 7.89 -10.63 13.10
CA TRP A 11 6.51 -10.57 12.61
C TRP A 11 6.20 -9.28 11.83
N ILE A 12 6.74 -8.12 12.24
CA ILE A 12 6.54 -6.84 11.51
C ILE A 12 7.17 -6.96 10.14
N LEU A 13 8.38 -7.54 10.05
CA LEU A 13 9.05 -7.77 8.77
C LEU A 13 8.26 -8.71 7.85
N ILE A 14 7.61 -9.75 8.40
CA ILE A 14 6.74 -10.64 7.62
C ILE A 14 5.54 -9.87 7.09
N VAL A 15 4.87 -9.08 7.92
CA VAL A 15 3.71 -8.28 7.50
C VAL A 15 4.09 -7.23 6.45
N SER A 16 5.23 -6.55 6.63
CA SER A 16 5.76 -5.62 5.62
C SER A 16 6.09 -6.31 4.30
N GLY A 17 6.64 -7.53 4.35
CA GLY A 17 6.91 -8.32 3.17
C GLY A 17 5.63 -8.75 2.43
N ILE A 18 4.58 -9.11 3.16
CA ILE A 18 3.26 -9.41 2.58
C ILE A 18 2.67 -8.17 1.91
N PHE A 19 2.75 -6.99 2.53
CA PHE A 19 2.30 -5.74 1.89
C PHE A 19 3.11 -5.40 0.65
N ALA A 20 4.43 -5.58 0.69
CA ALA A 20 5.26 -5.37 -0.50
C ALA A 20 4.82 -6.25 -1.67
N LEU A 21 4.53 -7.53 -1.40
CA LEU A 21 4.08 -8.47 -2.41
C LEU A 21 2.68 -8.11 -2.94
N LEU A 22 1.74 -7.77 -2.05
CA LEU A 22 0.39 -7.37 -2.45
C LEU A 22 0.42 -6.16 -3.38
N GLU A 23 1.15 -5.11 -3.04
CA GLU A 23 1.25 -3.89 -3.84
C GLU A 23 1.87 -4.16 -5.23
N ILE A 24 2.90 -5.02 -5.30
CA ILE A 24 3.50 -5.42 -6.58
C ILE A 24 2.51 -6.25 -7.41
N MET A 25 1.79 -7.18 -6.79
CA MET A 25 0.80 -7.99 -7.49
C MET A 25 -0.36 -7.15 -8.02
N VAL A 26 -0.85 -6.18 -7.24
CA VAL A 26 -1.90 -5.25 -7.68
C VAL A 26 -1.41 -4.39 -8.84
N SER A 27 -0.17 -3.90 -8.80
CA SER A 27 0.43 -3.18 -9.92
C SER A 27 0.48 -4.02 -11.20
N ILE A 28 0.91 -5.28 -11.10
CA ILE A 28 0.94 -6.20 -12.25
C ILE A 28 -0.47 -6.46 -12.77
N SER A 29 -1.44 -6.66 -11.88
CA SER A 29 -2.85 -6.87 -12.25
C SER A 29 -3.42 -5.68 -13.01
N LEU A 30 -3.16 -4.45 -12.55
CA LEU A 30 -3.59 -3.23 -13.22
C LEU A 30 -2.97 -3.06 -14.61
N CYS A 31 -1.75 -3.56 -14.84
CA CYS A 31 -1.10 -3.48 -16.14
C CYS A 31 -1.53 -4.57 -17.13
N ILE A 32 -1.85 -5.78 -16.66
CA ILE A 32 -2.13 -6.94 -17.51
C ILE A 32 -3.64 -7.19 -17.69
N ALA A 33 -4.42 -7.02 -16.62
CA ALA A 33 -5.85 -7.30 -16.57
C ALA A 33 -6.57 -6.23 -15.73
N PRO A 34 -6.58 -4.95 -16.15
CA PRO A 34 -7.19 -3.86 -15.39
C PRO A 34 -8.68 -4.09 -15.10
N GLU A 35 -9.40 -4.79 -15.97
CA GLU A 35 -10.79 -5.20 -15.77
C GLU A 35 -10.98 -5.96 -14.46
N SER A 36 -10.03 -6.80 -14.05
CA SER A 36 -10.12 -7.57 -12.80
C SER A 36 -10.04 -6.71 -11.52
N VAL A 37 -9.64 -5.45 -11.65
CA VAL A 37 -9.45 -4.50 -10.53
C VAL A 37 -10.41 -3.32 -10.63
N VAL A 38 -10.88 -2.98 -11.84
CA VAL A 38 -11.66 -1.78 -12.14
C VAL A 38 -12.90 -2.13 -12.97
N ASP A 39 -13.76 -2.99 -12.43
CA ASP A 39 -14.99 -3.47 -13.10
C ASP A 39 -16.00 -2.35 -13.43
N THR A 40 -15.91 -1.20 -12.76
CA THR A 40 -16.92 -0.11 -12.85
C THR A 40 -16.56 1.01 -13.81
N VAL A 41 -15.38 0.97 -14.45
CA VAL A 41 -14.89 2.04 -15.33
C VAL A 41 -14.87 1.57 -16.78
N ASP A 42 -15.34 2.41 -17.69
CA ASP A 42 -15.23 2.17 -19.13
C ASP A 42 -13.77 2.29 -19.58
N LEU A 43 -13.10 1.14 -19.72
CA LEU A 43 -11.70 1.04 -20.14
C LEU A 43 -11.48 1.52 -21.59
N ASN A 44 -12.53 1.64 -22.42
CA ASN A 44 -12.39 2.16 -23.79
C ASN A 44 -12.43 3.69 -23.85
N ALA A 45 -12.70 4.38 -22.75
CA ALA A 45 -12.71 5.84 -22.72
C ALA A 45 -11.29 6.41 -22.79
N LYS A 46 -11.08 7.40 -23.68
CA LYS A 46 -9.77 8.05 -23.86
C LYS A 46 -9.24 8.62 -22.54
N GLY A 47 -8.06 8.16 -22.12
CA GLY A 47 -7.36 8.65 -20.92
C GLY A 47 -7.54 7.82 -19.67
N VAL A 48 -8.43 6.81 -19.67
CA VAL A 48 -8.59 5.88 -18.54
C VAL A 48 -7.37 5.00 -18.36
N ASP A 49 -6.79 4.47 -19.45
CA ASP A 49 -5.54 3.69 -19.42
C ASP A 49 -4.40 4.45 -18.75
N TYR A 50 -4.32 5.76 -18.97
CA TYR A 50 -3.30 6.60 -18.35
C TYR A 50 -3.47 6.65 -16.82
N LEU A 51 -4.70 6.80 -16.32
CA LEU A 51 -4.99 6.78 -14.89
C LEU A 51 -4.69 5.42 -14.26
N ILE A 52 -4.99 4.34 -14.99
CA ILE A 52 -4.68 2.97 -14.56
C ILE A 52 -3.17 2.77 -14.45
N TYR A 53 -2.39 3.21 -15.45
CA TYR A 53 -0.93 3.11 -15.38
C TYR A 53 -0.31 4.00 -14.30
N MET A 54 -0.86 5.19 -14.05
CA MET A 54 -0.44 6.03 -12.92
C MET A 54 -0.70 5.33 -11.58
N TRP A 55 -1.85 4.69 -11.44
CA TRP A 55 -2.17 3.91 -10.24
C TRP A 55 -1.27 2.68 -10.11
N ALA A 56 -1.05 1.93 -11.19
CA ALA A 56 -0.15 0.79 -11.22
C ALA A 56 1.28 1.18 -10.83
N ALA A 57 1.78 2.31 -11.35
CA ALA A 57 3.10 2.84 -11.00
C ALA A 57 3.20 3.25 -9.53
N ARG A 58 2.12 3.82 -8.96
CA ARG A 58 2.03 4.15 -7.53
C ARG A 58 2.14 2.91 -6.65
N GLN A 59 1.36 1.87 -6.96
CA GLN A 59 1.35 0.59 -6.23
C GLN A 59 2.70 -0.12 -6.35
N PHE A 60 3.32 -0.10 -7.54
CA PHE A 60 4.67 -0.61 -7.73
C PHE A 60 5.70 0.11 -6.86
N ALA A 61 5.68 1.45 -6.85
CA ALA A 61 6.62 2.25 -6.07
C ALA A 61 6.51 1.98 -4.57
N LEU A 62 5.29 1.91 -4.03
CA LEU A 62 5.06 1.56 -2.63
C LEU A 62 5.51 0.14 -2.31
N GLY A 63 5.15 -0.83 -3.15
CA GLY A 63 5.59 -2.21 -3.00
C GLY A 63 7.11 -2.34 -2.97
N PHE A 64 7.81 -1.61 -3.84
CA PHE A 64 9.27 -1.56 -3.87
C PHE A 64 9.87 -0.90 -2.62
N ILE A 65 9.30 0.21 -2.15
CA ILE A 65 9.73 0.88 -0.91
C ILE A 65 9.57 -0.07 0.28
N PHE A 66 8.43 -0.78 0.39
CA PHE A 66 8.21 -1.77 1.45
C PHE A 66 9.18 -2.94 1.35
N ALA A 67 9.40 -3.50 0.16
CA ALA A 67 10.35 -4.58 -0.06
C ALA A 67 11.76 -4.17 0.39
N PHE A 68 12.22 -3.00 -0.07
CA PHE A 68 13.54 -2.49 0.26
C PHE A 68 13.69 -2.12 1.74
N ALA A 69 12.68 -1.52 2.35
CA ALA A 69 12.68 -1.18 3.77
C ALA A 69 12.71 -2.46 4.65
N THR A 70 12.02 -3.51 4.22
CA THR A 70 12.01 -4.83 4.86
C THR A 70 13.37 -5.51 4.75
N LEU A 71 14.01 -5.48 3.57
CA LEU A 71 15.35 -6.04 3.34
C LEU A 71 16.41 -5.32 4.16
N LYS A 72 16.36 -3.99 4.22
CA LYS A 72 17.29 -3.18 5.02
C LYS A 72 17.00 -3.20 6.52
N LYS A 73 15.88 -3.79 6.96
CA LYS A 73 15.43 -3.82 8.36
C LYS A 73 15.48 -2.44 9.03
N SER A 74 15.14 -1.40 8.27
CA SER A 74 15.27 -0.01 8.71
C SER A 74 13.95 0.48 9.30
N VAL A 75 13.89 0.64 10.62
CA VAL A 75 12.75 1.22 11.36
C VAL A 75 12.28 2.56 10.77
N PRO A 76 13.14 3.59 10.59
CA PRO A 76 12.67 4.88 10.09
C PRO A 76 12.11 4.79 8.68
N MET A 77 12.67 3.93 7.83
CA MET A 77 12.18 3.74 6.47
C MET A 77 10.82 3.02 6.42
N LEU A 78 10.64 2.01 7.29
CA LEU A 78 9.36 1.32 7.48
C LEU A 78 8.28 2.28 7.99
N THR A 79 8.59 3.12 8.97
CA THR A 79 7.63 4.12 9.49
C THR A 79 7.18 5.08 8.40
N ILE A 80 8.10 5.60 7.59
CA ILE A 80 7.75 6.47 6.46
C ILE A 80 6.87 5.72 5.45
N ALA A 81 7.23 4.48 5.10
CA ALA A 81 6.43 3.66 4.19
C ALA A 81 5.00 3.46 4.70
N TYR A 82 4.83 3.15 5.99
CA TYR A 82 3.50 3.02 6.61
C TYR A 82 2.71 4.33 6.63
N ILE A 83 3.36 5.47 6.84
CA ILE A 83 2.69 6.78 6.76
C ILE A 83 2.17 7.02 5.34
N PHE A 84 3.00 6.80 4.32
CA PHE A 84 2.57 6.93 2.92
C PHE A 84 1.42 5.97 2.59
N PHE A 85 1.51 4.74 3.07
CA PHE A 85 0.46 3.73 2.94
C PHE A 85 -0.84 4.18 3.60
N LEU A 86 -0.78 4.72 4.81
CA LEU A 86 -1.93 5.27 5.52
C LEU A 86 -2.57 6.42 4.73
N VAL A 87 -1.77 7.39 4.27
CA VAL A 87 -2.26 8.53 3.48
C VAL A 87 -2.95 8.06 2.19
N MET A 88 -2.39 7.05 1.52
CA MET A 88 -2.99 6.46 0.34
C MET A 88 -4.36 5.84 0.64
N PHE A 89 -4.47 4.99 1.66
CA PHE A 89 -5.74 4.36 2.01
C PHE A 89 -6.78 5.34 2.57
N VAL A 90 -6.37 6.45 3.19
CA VAL A 90 -7.29 7.55 3.52
C VAL A 90 -7.84 8.19 2.25
N GLY A 91 -7.01 8.39 1.23
CA GLY A 91 -7.46 8.83 -0.09
C GLY A 91 -8.44 7.86 -0.73
N ASP A 92 -8.11 6.56 -0.75
CA ASP A 92 -8.98 5.53 -1.28
C ASP A 92 -10.30 5.45 -0.49
N PHE A 93 -10.27 5.62 0.84
CA PHE A 93 -11.50 5.70 1.66
C PHE A 93 -12.42 6.85 1.24
N ILE A 94 -11.88 8.04 0.99
CA ILE A 94 -12.66 9.19 0.50
C ILE A 94 -13.24 8.89 -0.89
N ILE A 95 -12.43 8.31 -1.79
CA ILE A 95 -12.89 7.90 -3.13
C ILE A 95 -14.01 6.87 -3.03
N GLY A 96 -13.90 5.88 -2.14
CA GLY A 96 -14.92 4.86 -1.92
C GLY A 96 -16.25 5.45 -1.44
N ILE A 97 -16.22 6.44 -0.55
CA ILE A 97 -17.42 7.17 -0.12
C ILE A 97 -18.04 7.92 -1.30
N LEU A 98 -17.24 8.60 -2.12
CA LEU A 98 -17.72 9.36 -3.28
C LEU A 98 -18.33 8.45 -4.36
N GLN A 99 -17.72 7.28 -4.59
CA GLN A 99 -18.19 6.30 -5.57
C GLN A 99 -19.27 5.36 -5.02
N LYS A 100 -19.57 5.42 -3.71
CA LYS A 100 -20.50 4.53 -2.98
C LYS A 100 -20.14 3.04 -3.11
N GLU A 101 -18.85 2.75 -3.23
CA GLU A 101 -18.31 1.40 -3.37
C GLU A 101 -17.98 0.80 -2.00
N ASN A 102 -18.90 0.00 -1.45
CA ASN A 102 -18.77 -0.59 -0.12
C ASN A 102 -17.51 -1.45 0.04
N SER A 103 -17.11 -2.16 -1.03
CA SER A 103 -15.90 -2.99 -1.01
C SER A 103 -14.65 -2.16 -0.75
N LEU A 104 -14.52 -1.03 -1.46
CA LEU A 104 -13.38 -0.13 -1.37
C LEU A 104 -13.34 0.60 -0.01
N ILE A 105 -14.51 0.98 0.52
CA ILE A 105 -14.64 1.59 1.86
C ILE A 105 -14.16 0.61 2.94
N ILE A 106 -14.63 -0.65 2.91
CA ILE A 106 -14.27 -1.68 3.90
C ILE A 106 -12.77 -1.99 3.83
N ALA A 107 -12.24 -2.21 2.63
CA ALA A 107 -10.83 -2.47 2.42
C ALA A 107 -9.97 -1.32 2.95
N ALA A 108 -10.31 -0.08 2.58
CA ALA A 108 -9.56 1.09 3.01
C ALA A 108 -9.59 1.31 4.53
N LEU A 109 -10.72 1.06 5.19
CA LEU A 109 -10.87 1.20 6.63
C LEU A 109 -10.03 0.14 7.40
N ILE A 110 -10.03 -1.10 6.91
CA ILE A 110 -9.20 -2.17 7.48
C ILE A 110 -7.71 -1.81 7.34
N MET A 111 -7.28 -1.40 6.15
CA MET A 111 -5.88 -1.09 5.87
C MET A 111 -5.39 0.15 6.64
N CYS A 112 -6.24 1.17 6.80
CA CYS A 112 -5.95 2.31 7.67
C CYS A 112 -5.76 1.90 9.13
N SER A 113 -6.61 1.00 9.63
CA SER A 113 -6.53 0.48 11.00
C SER A 113 -5.23 -0.30 11.23
N ILE A 114 -4.87 -1.18 10.29
CA ILE A 114 -3.63 -1.97 10.36
C ILE A 114 -2.39 -1.06 10.27
N SER A 115 -2.38 -0.11 9.33
CA SER A 115 -1.25 0.82 9.18
C SER A 115 -1.05 1.68 10.43
N SER A 116 -2.14 2.23 10.99
CA SER A 116 -2.10 3.01 12.23
C SER A 116 -1.57 2.18 13.41
N ALA A 117 -2.01 0.94 13.55
CA ALA A 117 -1.51 0.03 14.58
C ALA A 117 -0.01 -0.28 14.41
N LEU A 118 0.46 -0.49 13.18
CA LEU A 118 1.87 -0.76 12.88
C LEU A 118 2.76 0.46 13.16
N ILE A 119 2.31 1.66 12.79
CA ILE A 119 3.00 2.92 13.11
C ILE A 119 3.11 3.09 14.62
N PHE A 120 2.00 2.88 15.36
CA PHE A 120 1.99 3.00 16.81
C PHE A 120 2.94 1.99 17.48
N LEU A 121 2.95 0.73 17.02
CA LEU A 121 3.84 -0.31 17.54
C LEU A 121 5.32 -0.05 17.24
N LEU A 122 5.63 0.55 16.09
CA LEU A 122 7.00 0.93 15.72
C LEU A 122 7.50 2.14 16.49
N ASN A 123 6.63 3.10 16.80
CA ASN A 123 7.00 4.33 17.51
C ASN A 123 7.05 4.15 19.04
N ARG A 124 6.32 3.17 19.57
CA ARG A 124 6.28 2.86 21.01
C ARG A 124 7.50 2.07 21.50
N LYS A 125 8.20 1.37 20.61
CA LYS A 125 9.51 0.76 20.88
C LYS A 125 10.61 1.75 20.57
#